data_AF-A0A2E5ZNA3-F1
#
_entry.id   AF-A0A2E5ZNA3-F1
#
_cell.length_a   1.000
_cell.length_b   1.000
_cell.length_c   1.000
_cell.angle_alpha   90.00
_cell.angle_beta   90.00
_cell.angle_gamma   90.00
#
_symmetry.space_group_name_H-M   'P 1'
#
loop_
_entity.id
_entity.type
_entity.pdbx_description
1 polymer ?
#
loop_
_entity_poly.entity_id
_entity_poly.type
_entity_poly.pdbx_seq_one_letter_code
_entity_poly.pdbx_strand_id
1 'polypeptide(L)'
;MYQRNLKITKGIDNTITFEVKNSDQKPVSILNTYTPYVEIFTEDNILFKKYIGTIKETSTPLYKGQFTINIADGDTLNIDGQYLSYTVYLTKTSDNTNTLTYADSQFGAKGTIELLNEAFPGPIASKSVSTFIDSISSVVNGEPGINSNTALHTAAIYSTGFAGTVTIEGSLEDSTTNNWFTINTVSMSSPTAPTYQNFNGVFSNIRFKVANDSGNTGTIDKILVRN
;
A
#
# COMPACT_ATOMS: atom_id res chain seq x y z
N MET A 1 20.36 -27.37 11.70
CA MET A 1 19.07 -26.71 12.07
C MET A 1 18.86 -25.60 11.06
N TYR A 2 17.72 -25.55 10.37
CA TYR A 2 17.44 -24.50 9.39
C TYR A 2 17.05 -23.20 10.12
N GLN A 3 17.63 -22.08 9.71
CA GLN A 3 17.26 -20.77 10.21
C GLN A 3 15.82 -20.47 9.77
N ARG A 4 14.96 -20.05 10.71
CA ARG A 4 13.57 -19.67 10.38
C ARG A 4 13.57 -18.30 9.71
N ASN A 5 12.72 -18.14 8.70
CA ASN A 5 12.47 -16.83 8.09
C ASN A 5 11.90 -15.88 9.14
N LEU A 6 12.30 -14.61 9.07
CA LEU A 6 11.67 -13.55 9.83
C LEU A 6 10.24 -13.37 9.30
N LYS A 7 9.25 -13.22 10.17
CA LYS A 7 7.87 -12.94 9.77
C LYS A 7 7.50 -11.53 10.22
N ILE A 8 6.99 -10.74 9.31
CA ILE A 8 6.44 -9.40 9.58
C ILE A 8 5.03 -9.31 9.03
N THR A 9 4.24 -8.40 9.57
CA THR A 9 2.84 -8.23 9.20
C THR A 9 2.63 -6.85 8.61
N LYS A 10 2.02 -6.79 7.42
CA LYS A 10 1.61 -5.54 6.77
C LYS A 10 0.57 -4.80 7.61
N GLY A 11 0.63 -3.47 7.62
CA GLY A 11 -0.37 -2.62 8.29
C GLY A 11 -0.12 -2.40 9.78
N ILE A 12 1.05 -2.79 10.30
CA ILE A 12 1.51 -2.47 11.65
C ILE A 12 3.02 -2.24 11.65
N ASP A 13 3.52 -1.51 12.64
CA ASP A 13 4.95 -1.37 12.89
C ASP A 13 5.58 -2.71 13.29
N ASN A 14 6.65 -3.10 12.60
CA ASN A 14 7.40 -4.32 12.86
C ASN A 14 8.81 -3.97 13.34
N THR A 15 9.10 -4.20 14.62
CA THR A 15 10.45 -4.07 15.17
C THR A 15 11.20 -5.40 15.06
N ILE A 16 12.33 -5.40 14.35
CA ILE A 16 13.19 -6.57 14.19
C ILE A 16 14.49 -6.34 14.95
N THR A 17 14.87 -7.31 15.80
CA THR A 17 16.14 -7.30 16.54
C THR A 17 17.17 -8.19 15.86
N PHE A 18 18.37 -7.66 15.67
CA PHE A 18 19.54 -8.39 15.18
C PHE A 18 20.60 -8.45 16.27
N GLU A 19 21.40 -9.52 16.28
CA GLU A 19 22.55 -9.70 17.17
C GLU A 19 23.79 -10.05 16.35
N VAL A 20 24.82 -9.20 16.42
CA VAL A 20 26.09 -9.39 15.72
C VAL A 20 26.99 -10.33 16.51
N LYS A 21 27.46 -11.39 15.85
CA LYS A 21 28.31 -12.43 16.44
C LYS A 21 29.61 -12.60 15.66
N ASN A 22 30.64 -13.08 16.33
CA ASN A 22 31.86 -13.56 15.69
C ASN A 22 31.69 -14.99 15.15
N SER A 23 32.76 -15.53 14.54
CA SER A 23 32.82 -16.92 14.05
C SER A 23 32.50 -17.98 15.11
N ASP A 24 32.78 -17.67 16.39
CA ASP A 24 32.53 -18.57 17.52
C ASP A 24 31.13 -18.39 18.12
N GLN A 25 30.23 -17.71 17.40
CA GLN A 25 28.86 -17.39 17.82
C GLN A 25 28.76 -16.58 19.13
N LYS A 26 29.82 -15.83 19.48
CA LYS A 26 29.83 -14.92 20.64
C LYS A 26 29.46 -13.50 20.21
N PRO A 27 28.59 -12.79 20.97
CA PRO A 27 28.24 -11.42 20.65
C PRO A 27 29.46 -10.49 20.64
N VAL A 28 29.57 -9.69 19.58
CA VAL A 28 30.64 -8.69 19.40
C VAL A 28 30.06 -7.32 19.69
N SER A 29 30.82 -6.50 20.41
CA SER A 29 30.38 -5.13 20.70
C SER A 29 30.36 -4.31 19.40
N ILE A 30 29.26 -3.59 19.17
CA ILE A 30 29.13 -2.65 18.06
C ILE A 30 28.98 -1.20 18.53
N LEU A 31 28.83 -1.00 19.84
CA LEU A 31 28.66 0.30 20.48
C LEU A 31 29.82 1.25 20.13
N ASN A 32 29.48 2.46 19.67
CA ASN A 32 30.40 3.54 19.27
C ASN A 32 31.43 3.20 18.17
N THR A 33 31.43 1.96 17.66
CA THR A 33 32.42 1.46 16.70
C THR A 33 31.81 1.25 15.32
N TYR A 34 30.53 0.90 15.27
CA TYR A 34 29.83 0.61 14.03
C TYR A 34 28.45 1.26 13.99
N THR A 35 28.00 1.62 12.79
CA THR A 35 26.61 1.92 12.48
C THR A 35 26.04 0.76 11.68
N PRO A 36 25.03 0.04 12.20
CA PRO A 36 24.40 -1.05 11.49
C PRO A 36 23.43 -0.54 10.43
N TYR A 37 23.42 -1.19 9.28
CA TYR A 37 22.46 -0.96 8.20
C TYR A 37 21.81 -2.28 7.79
N VAL A 38 20.52 -2.20 7.48
CA VAL A 38 19.76 -3.31 6.90
C VAL A 38 19.12 -2.82 5.61
N GLU A 39 19.54 -3.40 4.50
CA GLU A 39 18.92 -3.15 3.20
C GLU A 39 17.98 -4.31 2.88
N ILE A 40 16.73 -3.98 2.56
CA ILE A 40 15.68 -4.93 2.22
C ILE A 40 15.35 -4.77 0.74
N PHE A 41 15.10 -5.89 0.07
CA PHE A 41 14.77 -5.97 -1.34
C PHE A 41 13.47 -6.75 -1.54
N THR A 42 12.71 -6.37 -2.56
CA THR A 42 11.50 -7.08 -3.02
C THR A 42 11.87 -8.42 -3.66
N GLU A 43 10.86 -9.25 -3.96
CA GLU A 43 11.04 -10.52 -4.68
C GLU A 43 11.70 -10.33 -6.07
N ASP A 44 11.47 -9.17 -6.70
CA ASP A 44 12.09 -8.77 -7.97
C ASP A 44 13.52 -8.23 -7.84
N ASN A 45 14.12 -8.33 -6.65
CA ASN A 45 15.44 -7.77 -6.31
C ASN A 45 15.54 -6.24 -6.44
N ILE A 46 14.41 -5.53 -6.31
CA ILE A 46 14.40 -4.06 -6.26
C ILE A 46 14.62 -3.64 -4.80
N LEU A 47 15.45 -2.62 -4.57
CA LEU A 47 15.64 -2.07 -3.23
C LEU A 47 14.29 -1.57 -2.69
N PHE A 48 13.80 -2.20 -1.63
CA PHE A 48 12.59 -1.79 -0.93
C PHE A 48 12.90 -0.57 -0.07
N LYS A 49 13.83 -0.73 0.89
CA LYS A 49 14.28 0.36 1.76
C LYS A 49 15.58 -0.01 2.47
N LYS A 50 16.34 1.03 2.81
CA LYS A 50 17.51 0.97 3.69
C LYS A 50 17.15 1.50 5.07
N TYR A 51 17.42 0.70 6.09
CA TYR A 51 17.20 1.04 7.49
C TYR A 51 18.53 1.25 8.20
N ILE A 52 18.58 2.29 9.03
CA ILE A 52 19.66 2.51 9.98
C ILE A 52 19.25 1.81 11.27
N GLY A 53 20.08 0.91 11.79
CA GLY A 53 19.79 0.19 13.01
C GLY A 53 20.04 1.05 14.25
N THR A 54 19.10 1.01 15.18
CA THR A 54 19.22 1.62 16.50
C THR A 54 19.94 0.65 17.43
N ILE A 55 21.16 0.99 17.85
CA ILE A 55 21.95 0.16 18.78
C ILE A 55 21.24 0.08 20.13
N LYS A 56 21.10 -1.15 20.65
CA LYS A 56 20.50 -1.44 21.97
C LYS A 56 21.57 -1.69 23.04
N GLU A 57 22.81 -1.95 22.62
CA GLU A 57 23.95 -2.15 23.51
C GLU A 57 24.20 -0.93 24.41
N THR A 58 24.41 -1.15 25.71
CA THR A 58 24.68 -0.10 26.69
C THR A 58 26.12 -0.14 27.20
N SER A 59 26.60 0.97 27.78
CA SER A 59 27.96 1.08 28.35
C SER A 59 28.22 0.14 29.53
N THR A 60 27.20 -0.17 30.32
CA THR A 60 27.18 -1.34 31.22
C THR A 60 26.70 -2.50 30.38
N PRO A 61 27.54 -3.47 29.96
CA PRO A 61 27.30 -4.31 28.79
C PRO A 61 26.04 -5.19 28.92
N LEU A 62 24.92 -4.63 28.48
CA LEU A 62 23.64 -5.28 28.25
C LEU A 62 23.36 -5.23 26.75
N TYR A 63 22.71 -6.26 26.21
CA TYR A 63 22.35 -6.34 24.79
C TYR A 63 23.57 -6.19 23.84
N LYS A 64 24.73 -6.70 24.26
CA LYS A 64 25.98 -6.61 23.50
C LYS A 64 25.78 -7.09 22.07
N GLY A 65 26.17 -6.27 21.09
CA GLY A 65 26.03 -6.60 19.67
C GLY A 65 24.60 -6.51 19.13
N GLN A 66 23.62 -6.06 19.91
CA GLN A 66 22.23 -5.98 19.48
C GLN A 66 21.86 -4.60 18.94
N PHE A 67 21.07 -4.61 17.86
CA PHE A 67 20.43 -3.42 17.31
C PHE A 67 19.04 -3.78 16.79
N THR A 68 18.19 -2.77 16.62
CA THR A 68 16.84 -2.93 16.08
C THR A 68 16.63 -2.09 14.85
N ILE A 69 15.82 -2.57 13.91
CA ILE A 69 15.18 -1.73 12.89
C ILE A 69 13.68 -1.72 13.13
N ASN A 70 13.02 -0.62 12.75
CA ASN A 70 11.57 -0.54 12.71
C ASN A 70 11.13 -0.41 11.25
N ILE A 71 10.41 -1.40 10.75
CA ILE A 71 9.69 -1.33 9.48
C ILE A 71 8.32 -0.73 9.84
N ALA A 72 8.11 0.53 9.47
CA ALA A 72 6.86 1.21 9.80
C ALA A 72 5.69 0.66 8.99
N ASP A 73 4.48 0.80 9.51
CA ASP A 73 3.25 0.43 8.81
C ASP A 73 3.19 1.00 7.37
N GLY A 74 3.51 2.29 7.22
CA GLY A 74 3.52 3.02 5.95
C GLY A 74 4.56 2.52 4.95
N ASP A 75 5.64 1.88 5.40
CA ASP A 75 6.65 1.29 4.50
C ASP A 75 6.04 0.10 3.73
N THR A 76 5.12 -0.64 4.36
CA THR A 76 4.51 -1.84 3.78
C THR A 76 3.20 -1.57 3.03
N LEU A 77 2.72 -0.32 2.99
CA LEU A 77 1.38 0.02 2.50
C LEU A 77 1.16 -0.38 1.04
N ASN A 78 2.14 -0.12 0.18
CA ASN A 78 2.04 -0.27 -1.28
C ASN A 78 2.66 -1.57 -1.82
N ILE A 79 3.01 -2.51 -0.95
CA ILE A 79 3.55 -3.81 -1.36
C ILE A 79 2.62 -4.93 -0.93
N ASP A 80 2.45 -5.94 -1.79
CA ASP A 80 1.70 -7.14 -1.45
C ASP A 80 2.52 -8.09 -0.59
N GLY A 81 1.84 -9.02 0.08
CA GLY A 81 2.49 -10.07 0.85
C GLY A 81 3.41 -10.91 -0.04
N GLN A 82 4.68 -11.01 0.33
CA GLN A 82 5.73 -11.62 -0.47
C GLN A 82 6.91 -12.05 0.39
N TYR A 83 7.89 -12.74 -0.21
CA TYR A 83 9.18 -13.02 0.42
C TYR A 83 10.19 -11.93 0.07
N LEU A 84 10.48 -11.06 1.03
CA LEU A 84 11.53 -10.05 0.95
C LEU A 84 12.89 -10.67 1.28
N SER A 85 13.95 -10.16 0.68
CA SER A 85 15.32 -10.49 1.06
C SER A 85 15.97 -9.33 1.81
N TYR A 86 16.87 -9.62 2.75
CA TYR A 86 17.61 -8.57 3.45
C TYR A 86 19.10 -8.89 3.55
N THR A 87 19.91 -7.84 3.57
CA THR A 87 21.33 -7.90 3.83
C THR A 87 21.67 -6.94 4.95
N VAL A 88 22.54 -7.39 5.86
CA VAL A 88 23.02 -6.60 6.99
C VAL A 88 24.49 -6.31 6.78
N TYR A 89 24.88 -5.05 6.98
CA TYR A 89 26.29 -4.67 6.99
C TYR A 89 26.54 -3.58 8.04
N LEU A 90 27.79 -3.47 8.46
CA LEU A 90 28.24 -2.51 9.46
C LEU A 90 29.15 -1.49 8.79
N THR A 91 28.91 -0.21 9.02
CA THR A 91 29.85 0.86 8.64
C THR A 91 30.66 1.26 9.86
N LYS A 92 31.98 1.22 9.77
CA LYS A 92 32.87 1.56 10.88
C LYS A 92 32.92 3.08 11.07
N THR A 93 32.75 3.55 12.30
CA THR A 93 32.65 4.99 12.62
C THR A 93 33.94 5.76 12.38
N SER A 94 35.10 5.10 12.45
CA SER A 94 36.41 5.75 12.34
C SER A 94 36.81 6.12 10.91
N ASP A 95 36.40 5.31 9.93
CA ASP A 95 36.91 5.38 8.55
C ASP A 95 35.82 5.17 7.47
N ASN A 96 34.56 5.00 7.87
CA ASN A 96 33.41 4.77 7.00
C ASN A 96 33.56 3.54 6.09
N THR A 97 34.40 2.57 6.46
CA THR A 97 34.51 1.31 5.72
C THR A 97 33.32 0.40 6.02
N ASN A 98 32.83 -0.29 4.99
CA ASN A 98 31.71 -1.22 5.10
C ASN A 98 32.21 -2.65 5.29
N THR A 99 31.68 -3.32 6.30
CA THR A 99 31.91 -4.74 6.58
C THR A 99 30.59 -5.48 6.42
N LEU A 100 30.52 -6.36 5.42
CA LEU A 100 29.36 -7.24 5.23
C LEU A 100 29.23 -8.20 6.41
N THR A 101 28.01 -8.40 6.88
CA THR A 101 27.70 -9.44 7.87
C THR A 101 26.91 -10.57 7.23
N TYR A 102 26.79 -11.66 7.95
CA TYR A 102 26.05 -12.83 7.48
C TYR A 102 24.72 -12.95 8.22
N ALA A 103 23.68 -13.32 7.48
CA ALA A 103 22.33 -13.48 7.99
C ALA A 103 22.13 -14.82 8.73
N ASP A 104 23.02 -15.80 8.51
CA ASP A 104 22.94 -17.14 9.10
C ASP A 104 24.31 -17.69 9.54
N SER A 105 24.27 -18.85 10.21
CA SER A 105 25.47 -19.58 10.67
C SER A 105 26.27 -20.26 9.54
N GLN A 106 25.76 -20.25 8.32
CA GLN A 106 26.34 -20.83 7.12
C GLN A 106 27.00 -19.77 6.23
N PHE A 107 27.13 -18.53 6.74
CA PHE A 107 27.73 -17.40 6.05
C PHE A 107 26.92 -16.93 4.82
N GLY A 108 25.58 -17.09 4.85
CA GLY A 108 24.68 -16.51 3.87
C GLY A 108 24.65 -14.99 3.96
N ALA A 109 24.94 -14.30 2.85
CA ALA A 109 24.90 -12.84 2.78
C ALA A 109 23.47 -12.25 2.72
N LYS A 110 22.47 -13.10 2.47
CA LYS A 110 21.06 -12.73 2.36
C LYS A 110 20.23 -13.56 3.34
N GLY A 111 19.35 -12.91 4.08
CA GLY A 111 18.29 -13.56 4.83
C GLY A 111 16.93 -13.30 4.20
N THR A 112 15.90 -14.02 4.67
CA THR A 112 14.53 -13.92 4.15
C THR A 112 13.57 -13.38 5.20
N ILE A 113 12.74 -12.43 4.79
CA ILE A 113 11.59 -11.91 5.54
C ILE A 113 10.32 -12.30 4.79
N GLU A 114 9.39 -12.95 5.46
CA GLU A 114 8.04 -13.22 4.98
C GLU A 114 7.10 -12.09 5.42
N LEU A 115 6.57 -11.33 4.46
CA LEU A 115 5.57 -10.29 4.70
C LEU A 115 4.16 -10.88 4.59
N LEU A 116 3.47 -10.94 5.72
CA LEU A 116 2.10 -11.43 5.83
C LEU A 116 1.10 -10.28 5.60
N ASN A 117 0.10 -10.50 4.75
CA ASN A 117 -0.96 -9.53 4.43
C ASN A 117 -2.35 -9.93 4.98
N GLU A 118 -2.41 -10.97 5.82
CA GLU A 118 -3.69 -11.58 6.22
C GLU A 118 -4.28 -10.98 7.50
N ALA A 119 -3.44 -10.44 8.39
CA ALA A 119 -3.87 -9.98 9.71
C ALA A 119 -4.53 -8.59 9.70
N PHE A 120 -4.14 -7.73 8.75
CA PHE A 120 -4.74 -6.40 8.57
C PHE A 120 -5.09 -6.20 7.09
N PRO A 121 -6.27 -6.66 6.64
CA PRO A 121 -6.69 -6.47 5.26
C PRO A 121 -6.77 -4.97 4.97
N GLY A 122 -6.03 -4.54 3.94
CA GLY A 122 -5.99 -3.14 3.53
C GLY A 122 -7.32 -2.66 2.92
N PRO A 123 -7.47 -1.34 2.73
CA PRO A 123 -8.61 -0.79 2.03
C PRO A 123 -8.72 -1.39 0.62
N ILE A 124 -9.93 -1.82 0.25
CA ILE A 124 -10.22 -2.28 -1.12
C ILE A 124 -9.91 -1.13 -2.09
N ALA A 125 -9.25 -1.43 -3.20
CA ALA A 125 -8.93 -0.45 -4.23
C ALA A 125 -10.22 0.14 -4.82
N SER A 126 -10.21 1.45 -5.09
CA SER A 126 -11.33 2.09 -5.77
C SER A 126 -11.49 1.57 -7.20
N LYS A 127 -12.73 1.38 -7.62
CA LYS A 127 -13.07 0.98 -8.99
C LYS A 127 -12.99 2.19 -9.89
N SER A 128 -12.17 2.12 -10.94
CA SER A 128 -11.96 3.24 -11.86
C SER A 128 -12.78 3.04 -13.14
N VAL A 129 -13.45 4.10 -13.57
CA VAL A 129 -14.14 4.16 -14.86
C VAL A 129 -13.62 5.34 -15.65
N SER A 130 -13.09 5.09 -16.84
CA SER A 130 -12.60 6.13 -17.76
C SER A 130 -13.20 6.02 -19.16
N THR A 131 -13.90 4.94 -19.46
CA THR A 131 -14.49 4.70 -20.79
C THR A 131 -15.98 5.01 -20.78
N PHE A 132 -16.41 5.82 -21.74
CA PHE A 132 -17.80 6.17 -21.97
C PHE A 132 -18.19 5.86 -23.43
N ILE A 133 -19.25 5.09 -23.62
CA ILE A 133 -19.86 4.80 -24.93
C ILE A 133 -21.25 5.40 -24.93
N ASP A 134 -21.59 6.20 -25.96
CA ASP A 134 -22.85 6.95 -26.02
C ASP A 134 -23.14 7.76 -24.74
N SER A 135 -22.08 8.35 -24.19
CA SER A 135 -22.08 9.10 -22.93
C SER A 135 -22.47 8.29 -21.67
N ILE A 136 -22.41 6.96 -21.74
CA ILE A 136 -22.65 6.05 -20.61
C ILE A 136 -21.37 5.32 -20.27
N SER A 137 -21.05 5.26 -18.98
CA SER A 137 -19.85 4.61 -18.47
C SER A 137 -19.96 3.09 -18.49
N SER A 138 -18.83 2.38 -18.38
CA SER A 138 -18.86 0.96 -18.02
C SER A 138 -19.55 0.75 -16.67
N VAL A 139 -20.17 -0.42 -16.49
CA VAL A 139 -20.84 -0.80 -15.24
C VAL A 139 -19.81 -1.07 -14.14
N VAL A 140 -20.09 -0.55 -12.95
CA VAL A 140 -19.34 -0.77 -11.72
C VAL A 140 -20.18 -1.65 -10.81
N ASN A 141 -19.59 -2.76 -10.34
CA ASN A 141 -20.27 -3.62 -9.37
C ASN A 141 -20.41 -2.88 -8.02
N GLY A 142 -21.61 -2.77 -7.48
CA GLY A 142 -21.91 -2.12 -6.20
C GLY A 142 -21.59 -2.96 -4.96
N GLU A 143 -21.26 -4.25 -5.15
CA GLU A 143 -20.94 -5.22 -4.09
C GLU A 143 -21.97 -5.22 -2.94
N PRO A 144 -23.26 -5.46 -3.25
CA PRO A 144 -24.33 -5.33 -2.27
C PRO A 144 -24.14 -6.25 -1.06
N GLY A 145 -23.56 -7.44 -1.26
CA GLY A 145 -23.25 -8.40 -0.20
C GLY A 145 -22.14 -7.97 0.76
N ILE A 146 -21.25 -7.07 0.35
CA ILE A 146 -20.16 -6.54 1.20
C ILE A 146 -20.60 -5.22 1.85
N ASN A 147 -21.29 -4.36 1.10
CA ASN A 147 -21.68 -3.01 1.55
C ASN A 147 -23.05 -2.95 2.26
N SER A 148 -23.51 -4.04 2.88
CA SER A 148 -24.91 -4.17 3.34
C SER A 148 -25.32 -3.26 4.53
N ASN A 149 -24.41 -2.85 5.41
CA ASN A 149 -24.80 -2.19 6.67
C ASN A 149 -24.98 -0.66 6.54
N THR A 150 -24.00 0.03 5.95
CA THR A 150 -24.08 1.49 5.72
C THR A 150 -24.43 1.82 4.27
N ALA A 151 -24.15 0.89 3.34
CA ALA A 151 -24.42 1.01 1.91
C ALA A 151 -23.94 2.34 1.33
N LEU A 152 -22.81 2.86 1.84
CA LEU A 152 -22.27 4.15 1.44
C LEU A 152 -21.40 3.96 0.21
N HIS A 153 -21.63 4.78 -0.80
CA HIS A 153 -20.80 4.85 -1.98
C HIS A 153 -20.26 6.27 -2.12
N THR A 154 -18.98 6.37 -2.51
CA THR A 154 -18.33 7.63 -2.87
C THR A 154 -17.87 7.56 -4.31
N ALA A 155 -18.39 8.45 -5.15
CA ALA A 155 -17.90 8.66 -6.52
C ALA A 155 -17.08 9.95 -6.58
N ALA A 156 -15.80 9.86 -6.94
CA ALA A 156 -14.93 11.00 -7.18
C ALA A 156 -14.71 11.19 -8.69
N ILE A 157 -15.17 12.32 -9.22
CA ILE A 157 -15.18 12.67 -10.63
C ILE A 157 -13.99 13.59 -10.91
N TYR A 158 -13.09 13.13 -11.76
CA TYR A 158 -11.96 13.90 -12.28
C TYR A 158 -12.30 14.38 -13.68
N SER A 159 -12.12 15.68 -13.92
CA SER A 159 -12.47 16.30 -15.20
C SER A 159 -11.51 17.41 -15.54
N THR A 160 -11.29 17.61 -16.84
CA THR A 160 -10.48 18.71 -17.36
C THR A 160 -11.36 19.63 -18.21
N GLY A 161 -11.62 20.84 -17.71
CA GLY A 161 -12.41 21.86 -18.43
C GLY A 161 -13.88 21.51 -18.67
N PHE A 162 -14.38 20.41 -18.10
CA PHE A 162 -15.72 19.88 -18.38
C PHE A 162 -16.83 20.78 -17.85
N ALA A 163 -17.78 21.12 -18.72
CA ALA A 163 -19.05 21.76 -18.37
C ALA A 163 -20.23 20.86 -18.78
N GLY A 164 -21.11 20.54 -17.84
CA GLY A 164 -22.22 19.63 -18.07
C GLY A 164 -22.70 18.96 -16.80
N THR A 165 -23.42 17.85 -16.94
CA THR A 165 -23.94 17.07 -15.81
C THR A 165 -23.44 15.63 -15.87
N VAL A 166 -23.17 15.08 -14.68
CA VAL A 166 -22.88 13.66 -14.46
C VAL A 166 -24.00 13.08 -13.61
N THR A 167 -24.81 12.21 -14.21
CA THR A 167 -25.89 11.49 -13.54
C THR A 167 -25.35 10.14 -13.05
N ILE A 168 -25.54 9.88 -11.76
CA ILE A 168 -25.23 8.61 -11.11
C ILE A 168 -26.49 7.75 -11.20
N GLU A 169 -26.38 6.59 -11.84
CA GLU A 169 -27.47 5.64 -12.01
C GLU A 169 -27.15 4.33 -11.27
N GLY A 170 -28.16 3.78 -10.59
CA GLY A 170 -28.09 2.50 -9.90
C GLY A 170 -29.05 1.48 -10.49
N SER A 171 -28.74 0.21 -10.27
CA SER A 171 -29.63 -0.94 -10.51
C SER A 171 -29.55 -1.91 -9.33
N LEU A 172 -30.70 -2.46 -8.95
CA LEU A 172 -30.82 -3.54 -7.97
C LEU A 172 -30.70 -4.93 -8.62
N GLU A 173 -30.78 -4.99 -9.94
CA GLU A 173 -30.71 -6.23 -10.67
C GLU A 173 -29.27 -6.65 -10.91
N ASP A 174 -29.04 -7.96 -10.90
CA ASP A 174 -27.76 -8.56 -11.30
C ASP A 174 -27.56 -8.48 -12.83
N SER A 175 -28.64 -8.27 -13.58
CA SER A 175 -28.61 -8.05 -15.04
C SER A 175 -28.28 -6.59 -15.40
N THR A 176 -27.53 -6.40 -16.48
CA THR A 176 -27.16 -5.06 -16.99
C THR A 176 -28.21 -4.46 -17.93
N THR A 177 -29.32 -5.17 -18.15
CA THR A 177 -30.30 -4.89 -19.20
C THR A 177 -31.51 -4.11 -18.67
N ASN A 178 -31.32 -2.78 -18.63
CA ASN A 178 -32.32 -1.71 -18.76
C ASN A 178 -33.00 -1.11 -17.52
N ASN A 179 -32.99 -1.75 -16.35
CA ASN A 179 -33.61 -1.16 -15.16
C ASN A 179 -32.61 -0.29 -14.37
N TRP A 180 -32.48 0.96 -14.81
CA TRP A 180 -31.62 1.96 -14.19
C TRP A 180 -32.45 3.11 -13.63
N PHE A 181 -32.15 3.55 -12.42
CA PHE A 181 -32.76 4.73 -11.83
C PHE A 181 -31.70 5.76 -11.44
N THR A 182 -32.07 7.03 -11.53
CA THR A 182 -31.20 8.13 -11.13
C THR A 182 -31.10 8.19 -9.61
N ILE A 183 -29.89 8.07 -9.08
CA ILE A 183 -29.59 8.26 -7.66
C ILE A 183 -29.34 9.74 -7.39
N ASN A 184 -28.48 10.37 -8.20
CA ASN A 184 -28.15 11.78 -8.09
C ASN A 184 -27.66 12.34 -9.42
N THR A 185 -27.72 13.66 -9.60
CA THR A 185 -27.15 14.37 -10.75
C THR A 185 -26.24 15.49 -10.24
N VAL A 186 -25.00 15.50 -10.71
CA VAL A 186 -23.97 16.46 -10.34
C VAL A 186 -23.73 17.39 -11.52
N SER A 187 -24.01 18.68 -11.34
CA SER A 187 -23.68 19.70 -12.35
C SER A 187 -22.25 20.20 -12.14
N MET A 188 -21.50 20.31 -13.23
CA MET A 188 -20.09 20.70 -13.23
C MET A 188 -19.89 21.87 -14.19
N SER A 189 -19.17 22.90 -13.73
CA SER A 189 -18.87 24.11 -14.50
C SER A 189 -17.36 24.37 -14.53
N SER A 190 -16.63 23.47 -15.18
CA SER A 190 -15.16 23.46 -15.27
C SER A 190 -14.46 23.50 -13.90
N PRO A 191 -14.74 22.54 -12.99
CA PRO A 191 -14.13 22.54 -11.67
C PRO A 191 -12.61 22.31 -11.77
N THR A 192 -11.86 22.98 -10.90
CA THR A 192 -10.39 22.87 -10.82
C THR A 192 -9.91 21.76 -9.87
N ALA A 193 -10.82 21.18 -9.10
CA ALA A 193 -10.56 20.06 -8.20
C ALA A 193 -11.57 18.92 -8.47
N PRO A 194 -11.23 17.66 -8.12
CA PRO A 194 -12.15 16.54 -8.27
C PRO A 194 -13.44 16.79 -7.48
N THR A 195 -14.59 16.60 -8.14
CA THR A 195 -15.89 16.71 -7.49
C THR A 195 -16.29 15.35 -6.95
N TYR A 196 -16.64 15.24 -5.68
CA TYR A 196 -17.09 13.98 -5.09
C TYR A 196 -18.57 14.01 -4.74
N GLN A 197 -19.21 12.84 -4.85
CA GLN A 197 -20.59 12.64 -4.45
C GLN A 197 -20.70 11.39 -3.58
N ASN A 198 -21.26 11.56 -2.39
CA ASN A 198 -21.64 10.46 -1.52
C ASN A 198 -23.11 10.12 -1.74
N PHE A 199 -23.44 8.84 -1.77
CA PHE A 199 -24.81 8.35 -1.89
C PHE A 199 -24.97 7.00 -1.18
N ASN A 200 -26.17 6.71 -0.68
CA ASN A 200 -26.45 5.48 0.04
C ASN A 200 -27.42 4.59 -0.74
N GLY A 201 -27.21 3.27 -0.70
CA GLY A 201 -28.16 2.28 -1.20
C GLY A 201 -27.49 0.95 -1.54
N VAL A 202 -28.22 -0.15 -1.42
CA VAL A 202 -27.69 -1.49 -1.71
C VAL A 202 -27.86 -1.78 -3.21
N PHE A 203 -26.91 -1.31 -4.02
CA PHE A 203 -26.96 -1.47 -5.48
C PHE A 203 -26.16 -2.70 -5.92
N SER A 204 -26.70 -3.45 -6.87
CA SER A 204 -25.97 -4.52 -7.55
C SER A 204 -25.01 -3.93 -8.59
N ASN A 205 -25.48 -2.91 -9.31
CA ASN A 205 -24.73 -2.27 -10.40
C ASN A 205 -24.89 -0.74 -10.34
N ILE A 206 -23.80 -0.02 -10.61
CA ILE A 206 -23.71 1.45 -10.67
C ILE A 206 -23.12 1.84 -12.03
N ARG A 207 -23.63 2.90 -12.64
CA ARG A 207 -23.02 3.51 -13.83
C ARG A 207 -23.17 5.03 -13.81
N PHE A 208 -22.42 5.69 -14.68
CA PHE A 208 -22.45 7.14 -14.83
C PHE A 208 -22.91 7.50 -16.23
N LYS A 209 -23.79 8.48 -16.32
CA LYS A 209 -24.22 9.08 -17.59
C LYS A 209 -23.77 10.52 -17.63
N VAL A 210 -23.17 10.93 -18.73
CA VAL A 210 -22.63 12.28 -18.93
C VAL A 210 -23.51 13.03 -19.93
N ALA A 211 -23.82 14.29 -19.63
CA ALA A 211 -24.46 15.18 -20.58
C ALA A 211 -23.67 16.49 -20.65
N ASN A 212 -23.26 16.88 -21.86
CA ASN A 212 -22.46 18.08 -22.10
C ASN A 212 -23.34 19.33 -22.17
N ASP A 213 -22.90 20.42 -21.56
CA ASP A 213 -23.49 21.73 -21.82
C ASP A 213 -23.12 22.24 -23.22
N SER A 214 -23.91 23.19 -23.73
CA SER A 214 -23.63 23.84 -25.01
C SER A 214 -22.28 24.56 -24.96
N GLY A 215 -21.35 24.18 -25.83
CA GLY A 215 -19.99 24.73 -25.86
C GLY A 215 -18.99 24.05 -24.93
N ASN A 216 -19.34 22.93 -24.29
CA ASN A 216 -18.36 22.13 -23.55
C ASN A 216 -17.23 21.63 -24.47
N THR A 217 -15.99 21.98 -24.13
CA THR A 217 -14.78 21.47 -24.79
C THR A 217 -13.94 20.56 -23.90
N GLY A 218 -14.40 20.34 -22.66
CA GLY A 218 -13.69 19.53 -21.67
C GLY A 218 -14.15 18.08 -21.58
N THR A 219 -13.43 17.30 -20.81
CA THR A 219 -13.60 15.84 -20.68
C THR A 219 -13.79 15.41 -19.23
N ILE A 220 -14.54 14.32 -19.04
CA ILE A 220 -14.45 13.52 -17.82
C ILE A 220 -13.27 12.56 -18.02
N ASP A 221 -12.24 12.70 -17.19
CA ASP A 221 -10.99 11.96 -17.34
C ASP A 221 -11.09 10.58 -16.69
N LYS A 222 -11.68 10.53 -15.50
CA LYS A 222 -12.01 9.29 -14.78
C LYS A 222 -12.99 9.53 -13.66
N ILE A 223 -13.71 8.49 -13.27
CA ILE A 223 -14.54 8.43 -12.08
C ILE A 223 -14.04 7.27 -11.21
N LEU A 224 -13.69 7.57 -9.96
CA LEU A 224 -13.31 6.57 -8.97
C LEU A 224 -14.49 6.30 -8.04
N VAL A 225 -14.90 5.04 -7.94
CA VAL A 225 -15.98 4.60 -7.07
C VAL A 225 -15.40 3.78 -5.92
N ARG A 226 -15.82 4.11 -4.70
CA ARG A 226 -15.54 3.34 -3.50
C ARG A 226 -16.85 2.95 -2.83
N ASN A 227 -16.99 1.67 -2.51
CA ASN A 227 -18.09 1.09 -1.75
C ASN A 227 -17.66 0.92 -0.29
#